data_AF-A0A975SNC6-F1
#
_entry.id   AF-A0A975SNC6-F1
#
_cell.length_a   1.000
_cell.length_b   1.000
_cell.length_c   1.000
_cell.angle_alpha   90.00
_cell.angle_beta   90.00
_cell.angle_gamma   90.00
#
_symmetry.space_group_name_H-M   'P 1'
#
loop_
_entity.id
_entity.type
_entity.pdbx_description
1 polymer ?
#
loop_
_entity_poly.entity_id
_entity_poly.type
_entity_poly.pdbx_seq_one_letter_code
_entity_poly.pdbx_strand_id
1 'polypeptide(L)'
;MPIIKIQKTQNLLLIISIIYPIFSLADDGYAKLFFICSKSTSNLTVTVRQPPANDKTSVMAKEINWQSLLIEKNNGGVITKNGSKTSTHNCGQATVKIKYGYVSNDFNAASGADDFPLVALHYKKQLIIPFTAMEACDVTDKLAQSAMGDCYHAWAEQISINKKTNLALVTRKITDKTNNTKDFITKIKLP
;
A
#
# COMPACT_ATOMS: atom_id res chain seq x y z
N MET A 1 46.10 1.15 -68.62
CA MET A 1 44.83 1.75 -68.17
C MET A 1 44.16 0.79 -67.20
N PRO A 2 44.03 1.12 -65.90
CA PRO A 2 43.49 0.18 -64.93
C PRO A 2 41.96 0.17 -64.95
N ILE A 3 41.40 -1.04 -64.93
CA ILE A 3 39.98 -1.34 -64.81
C ILE A 3 39.58 -1.16 -63.35
N ILE A 4 38.73 -0.17 -63.07
CA ILE A 4 38.14 0.06 -61.75
C ILE A 4 37.04 -0.99 -61.54
N LYS A 5 37.33 -2.00 -60.71
CA LYS A 5 36.31 -2.93 -60.19
C LYS A 5 35.60 -2.27 -59.01
N ILE A 6 34.32 -1.95 -59.19
CA ILE A 6 33.42 -1.50 -58.13
C ILE A 6 33.03 -2.74 -57.32
N GLN A 7 33.61 -2.90 -56.14
CA GLN A 7 33.26 -3.96 -55.21
C GLN A 7 32.08 -3.50 -54.35
N LYS A 8 30.94 -4.16 -54.54
CA LYS A 8 29.66 -3.90 -53.89
C LYS A 8 29.78 -4.25 -52.40
N THR A 9 30.02 -3.26 -51.54
CA THR A 9 29.93 -3.40 -50.09
C THR A 9 28.46 -3.59 -49.71
N GLN A 10 28.07 -4.84 -49.45
CA GLN A 10 26.83 -5.13 -48.74
C GLN A 10 27.03 -4.70 -47.28
N ASN A 11 26.59 -3.49 -46.96
CA ASN A 11 26.33 -3.10 -45.58
C ASN A 11 25.18 -3.99 -45.05
N LEU A 12 25.55 -5.08 -44.38
CA LEU A 12 24.63 -5.83 -43.53
C LEU A 12 24.32 -4.95 -42.32
N LEU A 13 23.31 -4.09 -42.46
CA LEU A 13 22.68 -3.39 -41.34
C LEU A 13 22.02 -4.47 -40.48
N LEU A 14 22.75 -4.95 -39.47
CA LEU A 14 22.19 -5.67 -38.35
C LEU A 14 21.35 -4.64 -37.57
N ILE A 15 20.08 -4.50 -37.93
CA ILE A 15 19.09 -3.87 -37.05
C ILE A 15 18.92 -4.87 -35.90
N ILE A 16 19.76 -4.73 -34.88
CA ILE A 16 19.47 -5.28 -33.57
C ILE A 16 18.30 -4.45 -33.08
N SER A 17 17.09 -4.89 -33.41
CA SER A 17 15.90 -4.54 -32.64
C SER A 17 16.18 -5.05 -31.24
N ILE A 18 16.78 -4.19 -30.41
CA ILE A 18 16.67 -4.29 -28.98
C ILE A 18 15.19 -4.08 -28.72
N ILE A 19 14.44 -5.18 -28.79
CA ILE A 19 13.18 -5.31 -28.09
C ILE A 19 13.62 -5.11 -26.65
N TYR A 20 13.60 -3.87 -26.18
CA TYR A 20 13.47 -3.62 -24.76
C TYR A 20 12.26 -4.44 -24.38
N PRO A 21 12.40 -5.49 -23.56
CA PRO A 21 11.22 -5.95 -22.90
C PRO A 21 10.77 -4.73 -22.10
N ILE A 22 9.67 -4.12 -22.53
CA ILE A 22 8.82 -3.36 -21.63
C ILE A 22 8.30 -4.42 -20.66
N PHE A 23 9.17 -4.86 -19.76
CA PHE A 23 8.78 -5.28 -18.45
C PHE A 23 8.23 -4.01 -17.82
N SER A 24 6.98 -3.70 -18.16
CA SER A 24 6.05 -3.28 -17.13
C SER A 24 6.00 -4.47 -16.19
N LEU A 25 6.95 -4.49 -15.25
CA LEU A 25 6.71 -5.06 -13.95
C LEU A 25 5.49 -4.29 -13.46
N ALA A 26 4.31 -4.82 -13.76
CA ALA A 26 3.17 -4.58 -12.92
C ALA A 26 3.68 -4.97 -11.53
N ASP A 27 3.85 -3.94 -10.71
CA ASP A 27 4.54 -4.04 -9.45
C ASP A 27 3.57 -4.73 -8.48
N ASP A 28 3.50 -6.06 -8.59
CA ASP A 28 2.58 -6.93 -7.85
C ASP A 28 2.74 -6.82 -6.32
N GLY A 29 3.75 -6.06 -5.86
CA GLY A 29 4.05 -5.77 -4.45
C GLY A 29 3.18 -4.69 -3.80
N TYR A 30 2.60 -3.75 -4.55
CA TYR A 30 1.88 -2.60 -3.96
C TYR A 30 0.47 -2.97 -3.46
N ALA A 31 -0.10 -4.08 -3.92
CA ALA A 31 -1.46 -4.51 -3.56
C ALA A 31 -1.56 -5.35 -2.28
N LYS A 32 -0.50 -5.38 -1.46
CA LYS A 32 -0.37 -6.35 -0.36
C LYS A 32 -0.38 -5.68 1.00
N LEU A 33 -1.33 -6.08 1.85
CA LEU A 33 -1.30 -5.79 3.28
C LEU A 33 -0.95 -7.05 4.05
N PHE A 34 0.04 -6.96 4.93
CA PHE A 34 0.45 -8.06 5.80
C PHE A 34 -0.27 -7.96 7.13
N PHE A 35 -1.05 -8.99 7.45
CA PHE A 35 -1.75 -9.13 8.71
C PHE A 35 -1.09 -10.23 9.54
N ILE A 36 -0.56 -9.88 10.70
CA ILE A 36 0.27 -10.71 11.57
C ILE A 36 -0.45 -10.82 12.92
N CYS A 37 -0.91 -12.01 13.29
CA CYS A 37 -1.78 -12.17 14.45
C CYS A 37 -1.41 -13.37 15.32
N SER A 38 -1.33 -13.14 16.64
CA SER A 38 -1.32 -14.18 17.68
C SER A 38 -2.62 -14.09 18.49
N LYS A 39 -3.57 -15.00 18.21
CA LYS A 39 -4.90 -14.98 18.84
C LYS A 39 -4.85 -15.15 20.36
N SER A 40 -3.98 -16.03 20.86
CA SER A 40 -3.84 -16.31 22.30
C SER A 40 -3.41 -15.09 23.11
N THR A 41 -2.53 -14.26 22.54
CA THR A 41 -2.04 -13.04 23.19
C THR A 41 -2.81 -11.79 22.78
N SER A 42 -3.72 -11.89 21.81
CA SER A 42 -4.36 -10.76 21.13
C SER A 42 -3.35 -9.73 20.58
N ASN A 43 -2.10 -10.16 20.32
CA ASN A 43 -1.12 -9.33 19.63
C ASN A 43 -1.43 -9.35 18.14
N LEU A 44 -1.37 -8.16 17.54
CA LEU A 44 -1.73 -7.92 16.16
C LEU A 44 -0.74 -6.92 15.57
N THR A 45 -0.32 -7.15 14.34
CA THR A 45 0.35 -6.15 13.51
C THR A 45 -0.26 -6.16 12.11
N VAL A 46 -0.52 -4.97 11.58
CA VAL A 46 -0.99 -4.73 10.22
C VAL A 46 0.00 -3.77 9.58
N THR A 47 0.61 -4.15 8.45
CA THR A 47 1.68 -3.37 7.82
C THR A 47 1.70 -3.56 6.32
N VAL A 48 2.15 -2.55 5.58
CA VAL A 48 2.45 -2.67 4.14
C VAL A 48 3.86 -3.18 3.87
N ARG A 49 4.73 -3.22 4.89
CA ARG A 49 6.07 -3.80 4.74
C ARG A 49 6.01 -5.30 4.93
N GLN A 50 6.70 -6.02 4.06
CA GLN A 50 6.92 -7.43 4.25
C GLN A 50 7.61 -7.67 5.60
N PRO A 51 7.03 -8.47 6.50
CA PRO A 51 7.68 -8.77 7.76
C PRO A 51 8.94 -9.60 7.53
N PRO A 52 9.97 -9.49 8.40
CA PRO A 52 11.15 -10.32 8.32
C PRO A 52 10.76 -11.81 8.35
N ALA A 53 11.49 -12.63 7.58
CA ALA A 53 11.23 -14.06 7.44
C ALA A 53 11.69 -14.85 8.67
N ASN A 54 11.15 -14.56 9.85
CA ASN A 54 11.32 -15.28 11.12
C ASN A 54 10.07 -14.93 11.97
N ASP A 55 9.28 -15.80 12.57
CA ASP A 55 9.49 -17.17 13.00
C ASP A 55 8.10 -17.84 13.07
N LYS A 56 7.98 -19.06 12.55
CA LYS A 56 6.71 -19.80 12.41
C LYS A 56 6.28 -20.40 13.74
N THR A 57 5.84 -19.59 14.70
CA THR A 57 5.11 -20.13 15.86
C THR A 57 3.96 -19.20 16.27
N SER A 58 2.72 -19.65 16.06
CA SER A 58 1.43 -19.01 16.40
C SER A 58 1.02 -17.72 15.67
N VAL A 59 1.85 -17.22 14.77
CA VAL A 59 1.60 -15.98 14.02
C VAL A 59 1.01 -16.30 12.65
N MET A 60 -0.27 -15.99 12.44
CA MET A 60 -0.85 -16.02 11.09
C MET A 60 -0.39 -14.77 10.36
N ALA A 61 0.48 -14.93 9.36
CA ALA A 61 0.78 -13.91 8.37
C ALA A 61 -0.15 -14.14 7.16
N LYS A 62 -1.07 -13.22 6.92
CA LYS A 62 -1.95 -13.24 5.74
C LYS A 62 -1.60 -12.07 4.84
N GLU A 63 -1.34 -12.39 3.58
CA GLU A 63 -1.33 -11.41 2.51
C GLU A 63 -2.78 -11.10 2.12
N ILE A 64 -3.14 -9.83 2.13
CA ILE A 64 -4.48 -9.37 1.76
C ILE A 64 -4.34 -8.57 0.48
N ASN A 65 -4.81 -9.16 -0.63
CA ASN A 65 -5.03 -8.44 -1.87
C ASN A 65 -6.26 -7.55 -1.70
N TRP A 66 -6.04 -6.30 -1.30
CA TRP A 66 -7.12 -5.33 -1.09
C TRP A 66 -7.75 -4.87 -2.41
N GLN A 67 -7.08 -5.04 -3.55
CA GLN A 67 -7.59 -4.67 -4.87
C GLN A 67 -8.77 -5.57 -5.27
N SER A 68 -8.83 -6.80 -4.75
CA SER A 68 -10.00 -7.69 -4.90
C SER A 68 -11.29 -7.18 -4.22
N LEU A 69 -11.21 -6.10 -3.43
CA LEU A 69 -12.39 -5.40 -2.89
C LEU A 69 -13.08 -4.50 -3.94
N LEU A 70 -12.47 -4.34 -5.12
CA LEU A 70 -13.07 -3.74 -6.31
C LEU A 70 -13.99 -4.76 -6.98
N ILE A 71 -15.30 -4.65 -6.77
CA ILE A 71 -16.26 -5.52 -7.47
C ILE A 71 -16.50 -5.02 -8.91
N GLU A 72 -16.36 -3.73 -9.17
CA GLU A 72 -16.44 -3.13 -10.50
C GLU A 72 -15.49 -1.93 -10.53
N LYS A 73 -14.52 -1.90 -11.46
CA LYS A 73 -13.91 -0.62 -11.84
C LYS A 73 -15.06 0.23 -12.35
N ASN A 74 -15.40 1.26 -11.59
CA ASN A 74 -16.58 2.11 -11.75
C ASN A 74 -16.78 2.47 -13.23
N ASN A 75 -17.96 2.18 -13.79
CA ASN A 75 -18.39 2.60 -15.12
C ASN A 75 -18.44 4.15 -15.20
N GLY A 76 -17.29 4.82 -15.30
CA GLY A 76 -17.22 6.27 -15.50
C GLY A 76 -16.92 7.13 -14.26
N GLY A 77 -15.81 6.88 -13.57
CA GLY A 77 -15.00 7.99 -13.03
C GLY A 77 -15.36 8.60 -11.67
N VAL A 78 -16.38 8.16 -10.92
CA VAL A 78 -16.65 8.78 -9.61
C VAL A 78 -15.66 8.33 -8.54
N ILE A 79 -14.96 9.29 -7.91
CA ILE A 79 -14.17 9.17 -6.67
C ILE A 79 -14.96 8.41 -5.59
N THR A 80 -14.72 7.10 -5.43
CA THR A 80 -15.23 6.37 -4.28
C THR A 80 -14.21 6.43 -3.15
N LYS A 81 -14.41 7.42 -2.26
CA LYS A 81 -13.72 7.52 -0.95
C LYS A 81 -13.88 6.27 -0.07
N ASN A 82 -14.71 5.31 -0.48
CA ASN A 82 -14.92 4.03 0.17
C ASN A 82 -15.16 2.98 -0.92
N GLY A 83 -14.30 1.98 -1.04
CA GLY A 83 -14.68 0.76 -1.77
C GLY A 83 -16.04 0.23 -1.29
N SER A 84 -16.82 -0.39 -2.19
CA SER A 84 -18.16 -0.91 -1.88
C SER A 84 -18.14 -2.11 -0.92
N LYS A 85 -16.97 -2.76 -0.76
CA LYS A 85 -16.78 -3.95 0.07
C LYS A 85 -15.80 -3.68 1.21
N THR A 86 -16.20 -4.08 2.43
CA THR A 86 -15.32 -4.09 3.61
C THR A 86 -14.97 -5.54 3.96
N SER A 87 -13.68 -5.85 4.06
CA SER A 87 -13.22 -7.11 4.66
C SER A 87 -13.01 -6.93 6.16
N THR A 88 -13.31 -7.97 6.94
CA THR A 88 -13.14 -7.95 8.41
C THR A 88 -12.26 -9.12 8.85
N HIS A 89 -11.24 -8.83 9.66
CA HIS A 89 -10.27 -9.79 10.16
C HIS A 89 -10.22 -9.73 11.69
N ASN A 90 -10.36 -10.87 12.36
CA ASN A 90 -10.39 -10.95 13.81
C ASN A 90 -9.09 -11.57 14.36
N CYS A 91 -8.54 -10.96 15.42
CA CYS A 91 -7.37 -11.42 16.14
C CYS A 91 -7.61 -11.32 17.66
N GLY A 92 -8.07 -12.41 18.28
CA GLY A 92 -8.45 -12.38 19.69
C GLY A 92 -9.54 -11.32 19.94
N GLN A 93 -9.25 -10.34 20.78
CA GLN A 93 -10.16 -9.21 21.07
C GLN A 93 -10.07 -8.05 20.05
N ALA A 94 -9.12 -8.11 19.13
CA ALA A 94 -8.94 -7.09 18.10
C ALA A 94 -9.70 -7.46 16.82
N THR A 95 -10.32 -6.46 16.19
CA THR A 95 -10.97 -6.58 14.89
C THR A 95 -10.42 -5.50 13.96
N VAL A 96 -9.91 -5.93 12.82
CA VAL A 96 -9.41 -5.05 11.75
C VAL A 96 -10.45 -5.03 10.64
N LYS A 97 -10.92 -3.84 10.30
CA LYS A 97 -11.74 -3.62 9.11
C LYS A 97 -10.86 -3.03 8.02
N ILE A 98 -10.95 -3.59 6.83
CA ILE A 98 -10.15 -3.20 5.68
C ILE A 98 -11.11 -2.78 4.57
N LYS A 99 -10.88 -1.59 4.05
CA LYS A 99 -11.48 -1.07 2.83
C LYS A 99 -10.39 -0.76 1.83
N TYR A 100 -10.80 -0.49 0.62
CA TYR A 100 -9.96 0.11 -0.41
C TYR A 100 -10.17 1.63 -0.42
N GLY A 101 -9.08 2.37 -0.65
CA GLY A 101 -9.07 3.78 -0.97
C GLY A 101 -8.21 4.03 -2.21
N TYR A 102 -8.43 5.16 -2.86
CA TYR A 102 -7.60 5.61 -3.96
C TYR A 102 -7.56 7.12 -4.05
N VAL A 103 -6.56 7.60 -4.78
CA VAL A 103 -6.28 9.00 -5.04
C VAL A 103 -6.06 9.17 -6.54
N SER A 104 -6.80 10.06 -7.20
CA SER A 104 -6.67 10.30 -8.64
C SER A 104 -6.48 11.77 -8.95
N ASN A 105 -5.56 12.08 -9.87
CA ASN A 105 -5.39 13.43 -10.44
C ASN A 105 -6.53 13.82 -11.40
N ASP A 106 -7.25 12.83 -11.93
CA ASP A 106 -8.36 13.03 -12.84
C ASP A 106 -9.66 12.58 -12.16
N PHE A 107 -10.49 13.56 -11.81
CA PHE A 107 -11.81 13.36 -11.20
C PHE A 107 -12.77 12.56 -12.09
N ASN A 108 -12.43 12.32 -13.35
CA ASN A 108 -13.26 11.64 -14.35
C ASN A 108 -12.63 10.38 -14.95
N ALA A 109 -11.35 10.05 -14.67
CA ALA A 109 -10.70 8.88 -15.24
C ALA A 109 -10.55 7.72 -14.24
N ALA A 110 -10.79 6.50 -14.75
CA ALA A 110 -10.56 5.23 -14.04
C ALA A 110 -9.08 4.77 -14.08
N SER A 111 -8.22 5.51 -14.80
CA SER A 111 -6.79 5.19 -15.01
C SER A 111 -5.90 6.27 -14.40
N GLY A 112 -4.83 5.86 -13.71
CA GLY A 112 -3.90 6.77 -13.05
C GLY A 112 -4.25 7.11 -11.60
N ALA A 113 -5.10 6.31 -10.96
CA ALA A 113 -5.35 6.40 -9.53
C ALA A 113 -4.29 5.60 -8.75
N ASP A 114 -3.75 6.21 -7.70
CA ASP A 114 -2.92 5.55 -6.70
C ASP A 114 -3.80 4.90 -5.65
N ASP A 115 -3.63 3.60 -5.50
CA ASP A 115 -4.52 2.72 -4.79
C ASP A 115 -3.88 2.24 -3.47
N PHE A 116 -4.61 2.26 -2.36
CA PHE A 116 -4.08 1.82 -1.06
C PHE A 116 -5.13 1.24 -0.12
N PRO A 117 -4.71 0.44 0.89
CA PRO A 117 -5.62 -0.09 1.89
C PRO A 117 -6.01 0.99 2.90
N LEU A 118 -7.29 1.04 3.26
CA LEU A 118 -7.80 1.78 4.41
C LEU A 118 -8.07 0.82 5.56
N VAL A 119 -7.46 1.07 6.71
CA VAL A 119 -7.56 0.18 7.87
C VAL A 119 -8.16 0.90 9.07
N ALA A 120 -9.18 0.30 9.69
CA ALA A 120 -9.69 0.70 10.99
C ALA A 120 -9.48 -0.42 12.01
N LEU A 121 -9.09 -0.05 13.22
CA LEU A 121 -8.88 -0.98 14.33
C LEU A 121 -9.95 -0.82 15.39
N HIS A 122 -10.59 -1.92 15.73
CA HIS A 122 -11.46 -2.04 16.88
C HIS A 122 -10.83 -2.99 17.91
N TYR A 123 -11.07 -2.73 19.20
CA TYR A 123 -10.69 -3.60 20.29
C TYR A 123 -11.87 -3.75 21.24
N LYS A 124 -12.26 -5.00 21.55
CA LYS A 124 -13.49 -5.30 22.31
C LYS A 124 -14.73 -4.55 21.78
N LYS A 125 -14.87 -4.49 20.45
CA LYS A 125 -15.94 -3.77 19.71
C LYS A 125 -15.88 -2.24 19.76
N GLN A 126 -14.96 -1.62 20.51
CA GLN A 126 -14.75 -0.17 20.51
C GLN A 126 -13.79 0.23 19.39
N LEU A 127 -14.09 1.30 18.65
CA LEU A 127 -13.18 1.88 17.66
C LEU A 127 -12.00 2.54 18.38
N ILE A 128 -10.78 2.10 18.06
CA ILE A 128 -9.54 2.62 18.65
C ILE A 128 -8.78 3.48 17.63
N ILE A 129 -8.70 3.00 16.39
CA ILE A 129 -8.08 3.73 15.28
C ILE A 129 -9.13 3.82 14.16
N PRO A 130 -9.55 5.03 13.75
CA PRO A 130 -10.43 5.22 12.60
C PRO A 130 -9.75 4.75 11.31
N PHE A 131 -10.45 4.75 10.18
CA PHE A 131 -9.83 4.38 8.91
C PHE A 131 -8.63 5.27 8.60
N THR A 132 -7.46 4.65 8.49
CA THR A 132 -6.19 5.28 8.10
C THR A 132 -5.71 4.66 6.79
N ALA A 133 -5.17 5.47 5.88
CA ALA A 133 -4.45 5.02 4.70
C ALA A 133 -3.18 4.31 5.13
N MET A 134 -2.97 3.11 4.61
CA MET A 134 -1.83 2.27 4.95
C MET A 134 -0.73 2.45 3.89
N GLU A 135 0.12 3.47 4.06
CA GLU A 135 1.23 3.80 3.15
C GLU A 135 2.17 4.84 3.81
N ALA A 136 3.35 5.05 3.22
CA ALA A 136 4.19 6.20 3.57
C ALA A 136 3.53 7.50 3.08
N CYS A 137 3.72 8.61 3.78
CA CYS A 137 3.11 9.88 3.41
C CYS A 137 4.15 10.95 3.11
N ASP A 138 3.99 11.66 2.00
CA ASP A 138 4.77 12.83 1.65
C ASP A 138 3.95 14.10 1.89
N VAL A 139 4.43 15.00 2.75
CA VAL A 139 3.74 16.26 3.07
C VAL A 139 3.74 17.26 1.90
N THR A 140 4.46 16.97 0.82
CA THR A 140 4.44 17.73 -0.43
C THR A 140 3.43 17.19 -1.43
N ASP A 141 2.97 15.94 -1.25
CA ASP A 141 1.89 15.37 -2.05
C ASP A 141 0.56 16.00 -1.63
N LYS A 142 0.20 17.06 -2.36
CA LYS A 142 -1.05 17.81 -2.14
C LYS A 142 -2.28 16.96 -2.48
N LEU A 143 -2.15 16.01 -3.39
CA LEU A 143 -3.26 15.20 -3.87
C LEU A 143 -3.64 14.19 -2.80
N ALA A 144 -2.66 13.44 -2.29
CA ALA A 144 -2.82 12.51 -1.18
C ALA A 144 -3.41 13.22 0.07
N GLN A 145 -2.89 14.40 0.40
CA GLN A 145 -3.38 15.19 1.53
C GLN A 145 -4.79 15.75 1.32
N SER A 146 -5.13 16.20 0.12
CA SER A 146 -6.49 16.70 -0.16
C SER A 146 -7.53 15.57 -0.13
N ALA A 147 -7.15 14.37 -0.54
CA ALA A 147 -8.06 13.23 -0.59
C ALA A 147 -8.27 12.62 0.81
N MET A 148 -7.18 12.34 1.52
CA MET A 148 -7.19 11.55 2.76
C MET A 148 -7.00 12.38 4.04
N GLY A 149 -6.39 13.56 3.92
CA GLY A 149 -6.04 14.41 5.05
C GLY A 149 -4.54 14.36 5.38
N ASP A 150 -4.20 15.05 6.46
CA ASP A 150 -2.83 15.27 6.93
C ASP A 150 -2.08 13.95 7.28
N CYS A 151 -0.79 13.90 6.93
CA CYS A 151 0.09 12.73 7.11
C CYS A 151 0.17 12.23 8.56
N TYR A 152 0.08 13.11 9.56
CA TYR A 152 0.21 12.74 10.97
C TYR A 152 -1.04 12.07 11.55
N HIS A 153 -2.17 12.15 10.84
CA HIS A 153 -3.46 11.72 11.35
C HIS A 153 -4.10 10.66 10.47
N ALA A 154 -4.06 10.83 9.15
CA ALA A 154 -4.79 10.00 8.20
C ALA A 154 -3.98 8.84 7.60
N TRP A 155 -2.67 8.79 7.85
CA TRP A 155 -1.75 7.82 7.26
C TRP A 155 -1.03 7.00 8.31
N ALA A 156 -0.66 5.77 7.96
CA ALA A 156 0.13 4.86 8.78
C ALA A 156 0.87 3.87 7.89
N GLU A 157 2.11 3.55 8.22
CA GLU A 157 2.80 2.43 7.57
C GLU A 157 2.51 1.11 8.30
N GLN A 158 2.29 1.21 9.61
CA GLN A 158 2.04 0.06 10.47
C GLN A 158 1.10 0.42 11.62
N ILE A 159 0.21 -0.51 11.94
CA ILE A 159 -0.60 -0.52 13.16
C ILE A 159 -0.24 -1.78 13.94
N SER A 160 0.04 -1.67 15.24
CA SER A 160 0.22 -2.84 16.09
C SER A 160 -0.49 -2.73 17.43
N ILE A 161 -0.86 -3.88 17.99
CA ILE A 161 -1.34 -4.05 19.35
C ILE A 161 -0.32 -4.88 20.10
N ASN A 162 0.13 -4.36 21.23
CA ASN A 162 0.88 -5.13 22.21
C ASN A 162 0.05 -5.23 23.49
N LYS A 163 -0.48 -6.43 23.78
CA LYS A 163 -1.32 -6.62 24.95
C LYS A 163 -0.54 -6.51 26.27
N LYS A 164 0.75 -6.86 26.28
CA LYS A 164 1.58 -6.76 27.48
C LYS A 164 1.72 -5.32 27.96
N THR A 165 1.80 -4.37 27.02
CA THR A 165 1.85 -2.94 27.33
C THR A 165 0.47 -2.28 27.37
N ASN A 166 -0.58 -3.01 26.94
CA ASN A 166 -1.94 -2.50 26.78
C ASN A 166 -2.02 -1.24 25.88
N LEU A 167 -1.20 -1.22 24.83
CA LEU A 167 -1.12 -0.13 23.86
C LEU A 167 -1.39 -0.62 22.44
N ALA A 168 -2.07 0.23 21.66
CA ALA A 168 -1.96 0.24 20.22
C ALA A 168 -0.90 1.27 19.79
N LEU A 169 -0.08 0.91 18.80
CA LEU A 169 0.93 1.75 18.20
C LEU A 169 0.56 2.00 16.74
N VAL A 170 0.63 3.27 16.33
CA VAL A 170 0.49 3.67 14.93
C VAL A 170 1.82 4.27 14.50
N THR A 171 2.56 3.55 13.68
CA THR A 171 3.82 4.01 13.11
C THR A 171 3.54 4.61 11.73
N ARG A 172 4.06 5.81 11.51
CA ARG A 172 3.92 6.56 10.27
C ARG A 172 5.29 6.87 9.74
N LYS A 173 5.50 6.70 8.44
CA LYS A 173 6.69 7.16 7.76
C LYS A 173 6.34 8.40 6.97
N ILE A 174 6.91 9.54 7.36
CA ILE A 174 6.55 10.84 6.81
C ILE A 174 7.79 11.46 6.18
N THR A 175 7.70 11.79 4.90
CA THR A 175 8.68 12.62 4.18
C THR A 175 8.26 14.08 4.27
N ASP A 176 9.14 14.92 4.81
CA ASP A 176 8.87 16.36 4.98
C ASP A 176 9.21 17.17 3.71
N LYS A 177 8.93 18.48 3.74
CA LYS A 177 9.19 19.41 2.61
C LYS A 177 10.66 19.54 2.23
N THR A 178 11.57 19.07 3.09
CA THR A 178 13.01 19.05 2.84
C THR A 178 13.50 17.68 2.36
N ASN A 179 12.57 16.80 1.96
CA ASN A 179 12.82 15.43 1.54
C ASN A 179 13.48 14.55 2.62
N ASN A 180 13.29 14.92 3.90
CA ASN A 180 13.75 14.10 5.02
C ASN A 180 12.63 13.18 5.47
N THR A 181 12.88 11.87 5.46
CA THR A 181 11.92 10.86 5.90
C THR A 181 12.17 10.44 7.34
N LYS A 182 11.12 10.47 8.18
CA LYS A 182 11.19 10.09 9.59
C LYS A 182 10.00 9.22 10.01
N ASP A 183 10.24 8.38 11.01
CA ASP A 183 9.20 7.58 11.64
C ASP A 183 8.57 8.33 12.82
N PHE A 184 7.23 8.38 12.84
CA PHE A 184 6.42 8.96 13.90
C PHE A 184 5.54 7.89 14.52
N ILE A 185 5.61 7.71 15.84
CA ILE A 185 4.86 6.67 16.54
C ILE A 185 3.85 7.32 17.49
N THR A 186 2.57 7.09 17.23
CA THR A 186 1.50 7.42 18.18
C THR A 186 1.18 6.22 19.05
N LYS A 187 1.05 6.45 20.36
CA LYS A 187 0.66 5.43 21.34
C LYS A 187 -0.77 5.70 21.80
N ILE A 188 -1.63 4.70 21.71
CA ILE A 188 -3.04 4.78 22.10
C ILE A 188 -3.30 3.73 23.17
N LYS A 189 -3.88 4.12 24.31
CA LYS A 189 -4.21 3.20 25.39
C LYS A 189 -5.45 2.39 25.02
N LEU A 190 -5.39 1.07 25.22
CA LEU A 190 -6.53 0.19 25.00
C LEU A 190 -7.52 0.22 26.17
N PRO A 191 -8.83 0.09 25.90
CA PRO A 191 -9.87 -0.01 26.93
C PRO A 191 -9.91 -1.36 27.66
#